data_AF-A0A842QUV6-F1
#
_entry.id   AF-A0A842QUV6-F1
#
_cell.length_a   1.000
_cell.length_b   1.000
_cell.length_c   1.000
_cell.angle_alpha   90.00
_cell.angle_beta   90.00
_cell.angle_gamma   90.00
#
_symmetry.space_group_name_H-M   'P 1'
#
loop_
_entity.id
_entity.type
_entity.pdbx_description
1 polymer ?
#
loop_
_entity_poly.entity_id
_entity_poly.type
_entity_poly.pdbx_seq_one_letter_code
_entity_poly.pdbx_strand_id
1 'polypeptide(L)'
;MSYYTHLECTACGETHTADKVQTVCKKCGKPLFAKYDLEKIKESLTRRDLVGREASLWRYFELLPVKDRRNIVSLGEGWTPLTNVPRLGKEIGLKNLW
;
A
#
# COMPACT_ATOMS: atom_id res chain seq x y z
N MET A 1 7.88 -11.36 3.85
CA MET A 1 7.98 -10.61 5.12
C MET A 1 7.57 -9.18 4.82
N SER A 2 6.89 -8.47 5.74
CA SER A 2 6.59 -7.04 5.56
C SER A 2 7.86 -6.21 5.78
N TYR A 3 8.08 -5.19 4.95
CA TYR A 3 9.19 -4.23 5.07
C TYR A 3 8.79 -2.92 5.75
N TYR A 4 7.63 -2.89 6.40
CA TYR A 4 7.21 -1.78 7.26
C TYR A 4 8.18 -1.60 8.45
N THR A 5 8.63 -0.37 8.67
CA THR A 5 9.65 -0.07 9.69
C THR A 5 9.11 0.79 10.83
N HIS A 6 8.64 1.99 10.53
CA HIS A 6 8.27 3.00 11.52
C HIS A 6 7.20 3.96 11.00
N LEU A 7 6.74 4.83 11.88
CA LEU A 7 5.89 5.97 11.56
C LEU A 7 6.75 7.24 11.57
N GLU A 8 6.55 8.12 10.61
CA GLU A 8 7.29 9.39 10.53
C GLU A 8 6.30 10.54 10.38
N CYS A 9 6.55 11.64 11.10
CA CYS A 9 5.72 12.83 10.98
C CYS A 9 5.89 13.48 9.59
N THR A 10 4.77 13.75 8.94
CA THR A 10 4.74 14.36 7.61
C THR A 10 5.24 15.81 7.56
N ALA A 11 5.31 16.48 8.71
CA ALA A 11 5.71 17.89 8.79
C ALA A 11 7.11 18.11 9.38
N CYS A 12 7.47 17.38 10.44
CA CYS A 12 8.73 17.61 11.15
C CYS A 12 9.72 16.43 11.13
N GLY A 13 9.39 15.34 10.43
CA GLY A 13 10.26 14.17 10.27
C GLY A 13 10.49 13.36 11.56
N GLU A 14 9.77 13.64 12.64
CA GLU A 14 9.94 12.92 13.91
C GLU A 14 9.53 11.44 13.74
N THR A 15 10.40 10.55 14.19
CA THR A 15 10.17 9.10 14.12
C THR A 15 9.40 8.59 15.32
N HIS A 16 8.42 7.76 15.05
CA HIS A 16 7.57 7.09 16.01
C HIS A 16 7.59 5.57 15.77
N THR A 17 7.67 4.80 16.85
CA THR A 17 7.57 3.33 16.75
C THR A 17 6.18 2.92 16.23
N ALA A 18 6.20 1.91 15.37
CA ALA A 18 5.04 1.22 14.81
C ALA A 18 4.40 0.20 15.76
N ASP A 19 5.08 -0.18 16.84
CA ASP A 19 4.69 -1.28 17.74
C ASP A 19 3.72 -0.86 18.84
N LYS A 20 3.26 0.39 18.80
CA LYS A 20 2.23 0.90 19.71
C LYS A 20 1.27 1.79 18.95
N VAL A 21 0.07 1.91 19.47
CA VAL A 21 -0.94 2.80 18.92
C VAL A 21 -0.41 4.24 18.98
N GLN A 22 -0.40 4.89 17.82
CA GLN A 22 -0.11 6.31 17.68
C GLN A 22 -1.35 7.02 17.14
N THR A 23 -1.51 8.29 17.49
CA THR A 23 -2.53 9.16 16.92
C THR A 23 -1.87 10.15 15.97
N VAL A 24 -1.28 11.21 16.52
CA VAL A 24 -0.55 12.25 15.80
C VAL A 24 0.89 12.33 16.31
N CYS A 25 1.72 13.10 15.60
CA CYS A 25 3.07 13.39 16.06
C CYS A 25 3.06 14.02 17.45
N LYS A 26 3.80 13.41 18.37
CA LYS A 26 3.92 13.88 19.76
C LYS A 26 4.61 15.24 19.89
N LYS A 27 5.35 15.66 18.86
CA LYS A 27 6.12 16.91 18.84
C LYS A 27 5.35 18.09 18.26
N CYS A 28 4.62 17.88 17.16
CA CYS A 28 3.98 18.98 16.42
C CYS A 28 2.49 18.76 16.09
N GLY A 29 1.90 17.63 16.53
CA GLY A 29 0.47 17.35 16.36
C GLY A 29 0.02 17.04 14.92
N LYS A 30 0.94 16.87 13.96
CA LYS A 30 0.62 16.56 12.56
C LYS A 30 0.52 15.05 12.28
N PRO A 31 -0.11 14.64 11.16
CA PRO A 31 -0.26 13.24 10.78
C PRO A 31 1.07 12.48 10.66
N LEU A 32 0.98 11.16 10.78
CA LEU A 32 2.10 10.23 10.66
C LEU A 32 1.93 9.36 9.41
N PHE A 33 3.02 9.14 8.68
CA PHE A 33 3.06 8.20 7.56
C PHE A 33 3.77 6.91 7.96
N ALA A 34 3.24 5.79 7.49
CA ALA A 34 3.94 4.51 7.52
C ALA A 34 5.14 4.55 6.55
N LYS A 35 6.32 4.20 7.07
CA LYS A 35 7.57 4.14 6.30
C LYS A 35 8.03 2.71 6.12
N TYR A 36 8.65 2.46 4.98
CA TYR A 36 9.06 1.13 4.53
C TYR A 36 10.54 1.17 4.12
N ASP A 37 11.23 0.05 4.29
CA ASP A 37 12.59 -0.12 3.76
C ASP A 37 12.53 -0.43 2.27
N LEU A 38 12.44 0.62 1.44
CA LEU A 38 12.26 0.50 0.00
C LEU A 38 13.46 -0.11 -0.72
N GLU A 39 14.68 0.10 -0.21
CA GLU A 39 15.88 -0.50 -0.79
C GLU A 39 15.84 -2.03 -0.62
N LYS A 40 15.50 -2.53 0.58
CA LYS A 40 15.32 -3.98 0.75
C LYS A 40 14.15 -4.55 -0.03
N ILE A 41 13.05 -3.79 -0.20
CA ILE A 41 11.93 -4.23 -1.07
C ILE A 41 12.41 -4.41 -2.50
N LYS A 42 13.17 -3.44 -3.02
CA LYS A 42 13.70 -3.47 -4.39
C LYS A 42 14.61 -4.69 -4.63
N GLU A 43 15.35 -5.12 -3.61
CA GLU A 43 16.20 -6.31 -3.67
C GLU A 43 15.42 -7.64 -3.58
N SER A 44 14.26 -7.64 -2.91
CA SER A 44 13.52 -8.85 -2.55
C SER A 44 12.25 -9.12 -3.37
N LEU A 45 11.70 -8.11 -4.04
CA LEU A 45 10.44 -8.20 -4.77
C LEU A 45 10.60 -7.64 -6.17
N THR A 46 10.43 -8.49 -7.17
CA THR A 46 10.34 -8.10 -8.57
C THR A 46 8.90 -8.14 -9.06
N ARG A 47 8.63 -7.47 -10.19
CA ARG A 47 7.32 -7.55 -10.86
C ARG A 47 6.96 -8.99 -11.28
N ARG A 48 7.97 -9.83 -11.58
CA ARG A 48 7.74 -11.22 -11.99
C ARG A 48 7.25 -12.08 -10.83
N ASP A 49 7.73 -11.82 -9.61
CA ASP A 49 7.30 -12.55 -8.40
C ASP A 49 5.82 -12.32 -8.07
N LEU A 50 5.24 -11.24 -8.60
CA LEU A 50 3.83 -10.95 -8.44
C LEU A 50 2.96 -11.77 -9.39
N VAL A 51 3.49 -12.30 -10.49
CA VAL A 51 2.72 -13.06 -11.49
C VAL A 51 2.19 -14.34 -10.85
N GLY A 52 0.90 -14.65 -11.04
CA GLY A 52 0.27 -15.85 -10.47
C GLY A 52 -0.08 -15.77 -8.99
N ARG A 53 0.32 -14.71 -8.27
CA ARG A 53 -0.20 -14.42 -6.93
C ARG A 53 -1.70 -14.13 -6.98
N GLU A 54 -2.34 -14.24 -5.82
CA GLU A 54 -3.74 -13.91 -5.61
C GLU A 54 -4.13 -12.54 -6.19
N ALA A 55 -5.36 -12.47 -6.72
CA ALA A 55 -5.97 -11.25 -7.23
C ALA A 55 -6.62 -10.47 -6.07
N SER A 56 -5.80 -9.99 -5.12
CA SER A 56 -6.24 -9.24 -3.94
C SER A 56 -5.21 -8.17 -3.55
N LEU A 57 -5.55 -7.32 -2.57
CA LEU A 57 -4.58 -6.39 -1.96
C LEU A 57 -3.31 -7.13 -1.45
N TRP A 58 -3.49 -8.34 -0.92
CA TRP A 58 -2.46 -9.15 -0.28
C TRP A 58 -1.40 -9.69 -1.25
N ARG A 59 -1.62 -9.54 -2.56
CA ARG A 59 -0.61 -9.73 -3.61
C ARG A 59 0.71 -9.00 -3.32
N TYR A 60 0.62 -7.85 -2.66
CA TYR A 60 1.73 -6.95 -2.32
C TYR A 60 2.13 -7.02 -0.84
N PHE A 61 1.98 -8.18 -0.19
CA PHE A 61 2.19 -8.36 1.25
C PHE A 61 3.45 -7.67 1.81
N GLU A 62 4.56 -7.70 1.08
CA GLU A 62 5.84 -7.09 1.43
C GLU A 62 5.74 -5.56 1.67
N LEU A 63 4.78 -4.90 1.02
CA LEU A 63 4.50 -3.46 1.06
C LEU A 63 3.36 -3.08 2.03
N LEU A 64 2.82 -4.04 2.78
CA LEU A 64 1.72 -3.80 3.73
C LEU A 64 2.22 -3.81 5.17
N PRO A 65 1.59 -3.06 6.10
CA PRO A 65 2.07 -2.90 7.48
C PRO A 65 1.79 -4.12 8.39
N VAL A 66 1.44 -5.28 7.82
CA VAL A 66 1.13 -6.51 8.56
C VAL A 66 2.38 -7.38 8.64
N LYS A 67 2.91 -7.56 9.84
CA LYS A 67 4.18 -8.28 10.07
C LYS A 67 4.08 -9.80 9.82
N ASP A 68 2.92 -10.39 10.14
CA ASP A 68 2.67 -11.83 10.04
C ASP A 68 1.41 -12.11 9.22
N ARG A 69 1.53 -12.98 8.21
CA ARG A 69 0.42 -13.36 7.32
C ARG A 69 -0.76 -14.00 8.06
N ARG A 70 -0.51 -14.62 9.22
CA ARG A 70 -1.56 -15.22 10.06
C ARG A 70 -2.53 -14.18 10.64
N ASN A 71 -2.12 -12.91 10.67
CA ASN A 71 -2.94 -11.80 11.17
C ASN A 71 -3.74 -11.12 10.05
N ILE A 72 -3.71 -11.67 8.83
CA ILE A 72 -4.51 -11.15 7.73
C ILE A 72 -5.99 -11.46 8.00
N VAL A 73 -6.80 -10.41 8.05
CA VAL A 73 -8.25 -10.48 8.03
C VAL A 73 -8.69 -9.88 6.70
N SER A 74 -9.38 -10.65 5.87
CA SER A 74 -9.78 -10.26 4.53
C SER A 74 -11.19 -10.75 4.21
N LEU A 75 -11.88 -9.98 3.38
CA LEU A 75 -13.15 -10.36 2.76
C LEU A 75 -12.98 -10.63 1.24
N GLY A 76 -11.74 -10.78 0.79
CA GLY A 76 -11.41 -10.90 -0.64
C GLY A 76 -11.34 -9.55 -1.36
N GLU A 77 -11.07 -8.46 -0.64
CA GLU A 77 -10.97 -7.13 -1.19
C GLU A 77 -9.77 -6.92 -2.14
N GLY A 78 -9.90 -5.89 -2.96
CA GLY A 78 -8.92 -5.51 -3.98
C GLY A 78 -9.26 -6.10 -5.34
N TRP A 79 -8.34 -5.89 -6.28
CA TRP A 79 -8.50 -6.33 -7.68
C TRP A 79 -9.84 -5.95 -8.32
N THR A 80 -10.39 -4.81 -7.89
CA THR A 80 -11.61 -4.25 -8.46
C THR A 80 -11.44 -4.10 -9.97
N PRO A 81 -12.38 -4.60 -10.78
CA PRO A 81 -12.28 -4.52 -12.23
C PRO A 81 -12.06 -3.08 -12.71
N LEU A 82 -11.15 -2.92 -13.66
CA LEU A 82 -10.98 -1.70 -14.45
C LEU A 82 -11.63 -1.96 -15.81
N THR A 83 -12.72 -1.26 -16.14
CA THR A 83 -13.74 -1.84 -17.04
C THR A 83 -13.68 -1.44 -18.51
N ASN A 84 -13.02 -0.42 -19.01
CA ASN A 84 -13.13 0.00 -20.43
C ASN A 84 -14.58 0.38 -20.83
N VAL A 85 -14.79 1.69 -21.00
CA VAL A 85 -16.10 2.28 -21.30
C VAL A 85 -16.08 3.00 -22.65
N PRO A 86 -15.99 2.27 -23.78
CA PRO A 86 -15.72 2.87 -25.08
C PRO A 86 -16.90 3.73 -25.59
N ARG A 87 -18.13 3.39 -25.20
CA ARG A 87 -19.35 4.13 -25.59
C ARG A 87 -19.32 5.56 -25.04
N LEU A 88 -19.10 5.68 -23.74
CA LEU A 88 -18.97 6.98 -23.07
C LEU A 88 -17.71 7.70 -23.56
N GLY A 89 -16.59 6.98 -23.71
CA GLY A 89 -15.35 7.54 -24.24
C GLY A 89 -15.55 8.23 -25.59
N LYS A 90 -16.27 7.60 -26.51
CA LYS A 90 -16.62 8.21 -27.81
C LYS A 90 -17.48 9.47 -27.65
N GLU A 91 -18.47 9.46 -26.76
CA GLU A 91 -19.37 10.59 -26.51
C GLU A 91 -18.62 11.84 -26.00
N ILE A 92 -17.62 11.64 -25.14
CA ILE A 92 -16.85 12.74 -24.52
C ILE A 92 -15.46 12.95 -25.15
N GLY A 93 -15.14 12.30 -26.27
CA GLY A 93 -13.89 12.50 -27.01
C GLY A 93 -12.64 11.84 -26.40
N LEU A 94 -12.79 10.84 -25.53
CA LEU A 94 -11.70 10.09 -24.90
C LEU A 94 -11.48 8.72 -25.55
N LYS A 95 -10.23 8.43 -25.92
CA LYS A 95 -9.83 7.15 -26.56
C LYS A 95 -9.60 6.02 -25.56
N ASN A 96 -9.18 6.34 -24.33
CA ASN A 96 -8.77 5.37 -23.31
C ASN A 96 -9.55 5.60 -22.02
N LEU A 97 -10.88 5.44 -22.08
CA LEU A 97 -11.74 5.54 -20.90
C LEU A 97 -12.01 4.15 -20.33
N TRP A 98 -11.85 3.99 -19.01
CA TRP A 98 -12.02 2.72 -18.30
C TRP A 98 -13.04 2.78 -17.18
#